data_AF-A0A953E762-F1
#
_entry.id   AF-A0A953E762-F1
#
_cell.length_a   1.000
_cell.length_b   1.000
_cell.length_c   1.000
_cell.angle_alpha   90.00
_cell.angle_beta   90.00
_cell.angle_gamma   90.00
#
_symmetry.space_group_name_H-M   'P 1'
#
loop_
_entity.id
_entity.type
_entity.pdbx_description
1 polymer ?
#
loop_
_entity_poly.entity_id
_entity_poly.type
_entity_poly.pdbx_seq_one_letter_code
_entity_poly.pdbx_strand_id
1 'polypeptide(L)' 'MADLLRMARERPGQLRFGITGPGDTNHFATELLKAAAGVDMEGRRPAVGNGGA' A
#
# COMPACT_ATOMS: atom_id res chain seq x y z
N MET A 1 0.85 5.29 13.24
CA MET A 1 0.72 6.06 11.98
C MET A 1 1.98 6.86 11.67
N ALA A 2 2.53 7.65 12.61
CA ALA A 2 3.71 8.47 12.37
C ALA A 2 4.95 7.68 11.86
N ASP A 3 5.25 6.53 12.46
CA ASP A 3 6.39 5.70 12.02
C ASP A 3 6.24 5.15 10.60
N LEU A 4 5.02 4.79 10.20
CA LEU A 4 4.74 4.34 8.83
C LEU A 4 5.02 5.46 7.84
N LEU A 5 4.55 6.68 8.12
CA LEU A 5 4.78 7.85 7.27
C LEU A 5 6.27 8.22 7.22
N ARG A 6 6.99 8.12 8.34
CA ARG A 6 8.44 8.30 8.39
C ARG A 6 9.14 7.31 7.48
N MET A 7 8.83 6.02 7.61
CA MET A 7 9.41 4.97 6.77
C MET A 7 9.06 5.16 5.28
N ALA A 8 7.85 5.62 4.96
CA ALA A 8 7.41 5.86 3.59
C ALA A 8 8.12 7.06 2.95
N ARG A 9 8.52 8.04 3.75
CA ARG A 9 9.35 9.17 3.31
C ARG A 9 10.82 8.78 3.15
N GLU A 10 11.35 7.98 4.08
CA GLU A 10 12.73 7.49 4.02
C GLU A 10 12.95 6.52 2.84
N ARG A 11 11.90 5.79 2.43
CA ARG A 11 11.96 4.73 1.41
C ARG A 11 10.76 4.78 0.46
N PRO A 12 10.66 5.80 -0.42
CA PRO A 12 9.55 5.93 -1.36
C PRO A 12 9.45 4.69 -2.26
N GLY A 13 8.25 4.14 -2.38
CA GLY A 13 7.95 2.99 -3.25
C GLY A 13 8.37 1.62 -2.69
N GLN A 14 9.07 1.55 -1.55
CA GLN A 14 9.48 0.25 -0.97
C GLN A 14 8.42 -0.36 -0.05
N LEU A 15 7.56 0.48 0.52
CA LEU A 15 6.44 0.02 1.34
C LEU A 15 5.31 -0.49 0.45
N ARG A 16 4.84 -1.69 0.78
CA ARG A 16 3.79 -2.37 0.03
C ARG A 16 2.58 -2.58 0.91
N PHE A 17 1.40 -2.40 0.34
CA PHE A 17 0.13 -2.65 1.02
C PHE A 17 -0.72 -3.63 0.23
N GLY A 18 -1.58 -4.36 0.93
CA GLY A 18 -2.48 -5.33 0.32
C GLY A 18 -3.67 -4.63 -0.33
N ILE A 19 -3.90 -4.89 -1.62
CA ILE A 19 -5.15 -4.55 -2.30
C ILE A 19 -5.81 -5.82 -2.81
N THR A 20 -7.12 -5.88 -2.72
CA THR A 20 -7.94 -6.96 -3.31
C THR A 20 -7.98 -6.80 -4.84
N GLY A 21 -8.00 -5.56 -5.32
CA GLY A 21 -7.84 -5.25 -6.75
C GLY A 21 -7.63 -3.75 -7.02
N PRO A 22 -7.13 -3.38 -8.22
CA PRO A 22 -7.05 -1.99 -8.63
C PRO A 22 -8.43 -1.35 -8.66
N GLY A 23 -8.63 -0.29 -7.88
CA GLY A 23 -9.90 0.44 -7.79
C GLY A 23 -10.82 -0.04 -6.66
N ASP A 24 -10.34 -0.89 -5.75
CA ASP A 24 -11.05 -1.13 -4.50
C ASP A 24 -10.89 0.06 -3.51
N THR A 25 -11.70 0.06 -2.45
CA THR A 25 -11.68 1.13 -1.43
C THR A 25 -10.30 1.28 -0.79
N ASN A 26 -9.55 0.19 -0.63
CA ASN A 26 -8.21 0.22 -0.02
C ASN A 26 -7.18 0.87 -0.96
N HIS A 27 -7.30 0.64 -2.26
CA HIS A 27 -6.50 1.30 -3.29
C HIS A 27 -6.76 2.82 -3.24
N PHE A 28 -8.02 3.25 -3.28
CA PHE A 28 -8.35 4.67 -3.23
C PHE A 28 -7.97 5.34 -1.91
N ALA A 29 -8.20 4.68 -0.77
CA ALA A 29 -7.79 5.20 0.53
C ALA A 29 -6.27 5.40 0.61
N THR A 30 -5.50 4.51 -0.01
CA THR A 30 -4.04 4.61 -0.01
C THR A 30 -3.54 5.68 -0.98
N GLU A 31 -4.15 5.84 -2.14
CA GLU A 31 -3.84 6.96 -3.04
C GLU A 31 -4.15 8.32 -2.40
N LEU A 32 -5.27 8.42 -1.67
CA LEU A 32 -5.58 9.62 -0.89
C LEU A 32 -4.54 9.88 0.21
N LEU A 33 -4.11 8.83 0.93
CA LEU A 33 -3.08 8.93 1.95
C LEU A 33 -1.73 9.38 1.35
N LYS A 34 -1.34 8.83 0.20
CA LYS A 34 -0.13 9.21 -0.55
C LYS A 34 -0.15 10.69 -0.91
N ALA A 35 -1.27 11.16 -1.46
CA ALA A 35 -1.45 12.57 -1.82
C ALA A 35 -1.46 13.50 -0.60
N ALA A 36 -2.13 13.11 0.49
CA ALA A 36 -2.24 13.93 1.70
C ALA A 36 -0.92 14.03 2.48
N ALA A 37 -0.16 12.93 2.57
CA ALA A 37 1.08 12.87 3.35
C ALA A 37 2.35 13.11 2.53
N GLY A 38 2.24 13.17 1.19
CA GLY A 38 3.37 13.30 0.26
C GLY A 38 4.31 12.10 0.33
N VAL A 39 3.75 10.89 0.35
CA VAL A 39 4.51 9.64 0.47
C VAL A 39 4.20 8.70 -0.69
N ASP A 40 5.11 7.77 -0.97
CA ASP A 40 4.93 6.80 -2.05
C ASP A 40 4.94 5.35 -1.54
N MET A 41 3.93 4.59 -1.95
CA MET A 41 3.66 3.22 -1.53
C MET A 41 3.04 2.41 -2.68
N GLU A 42 3.36 1.12 -2.74
CA GLU A 42 2.96 0.22 -3.83
C GLU A 42 1.81 -0.71 -3.40
N GLY A 43 0.70 -0.66 -4.14
CA GLY A 43 -0.44 -1.55 -3.94
C GLY A 43 -0.16 -2.90 -4.58
N ARG A 44 -0.01 -3.95 -3.76
CA ARG A 44 0.20 -5.31 -4.25
C ARG A 44 -1.04 -6.15 -4.01
N ARG A 45 -1.46 -6.91 -5.04
CA ARG A 45 -2.37 -8.02 -4.80
C ARG A 45 -1.69 -9.04 -3.87
N PRO A 46 -2.39 -9.56 -2.85
CA PRO A 46 -1.88 -10.71 -2.12
C PRO A 46 -1.65 -11.82 -3.14
N ALA A 47 -0.47 -12.42 -3.13
CA ALA A 47 -0.27 -13.66 -3.88
C ALA A 47 -1.33 -14.64 -3.38
N VAL A 48 -2.11 -15.23 -4.30
CA VAL A 48 -2.95 -16.37 -3.92
C VAL A 48 -1.98 -17.40 -3.33
N GLY A 49 -2.06 -17.60 -2.01
CA GLY A 49 -1.42 -18.73 -1.38
C GLY A 49 -2.02 -19.94 -2.05
N ASN A 50 -1.19 -20.75 -2.70
CA ASN A 50 -1.63 -22.02 -3.26
C ASN A 50 -2.22 -22.84 -2.11
N GLY A 51 -3.55 -22.84 -1.99
CA GLY A 51 -4.30 -23.72 -1.11
C GLY A 51 -4.22 -25.11 -1.70
N GLY A 52 -3.07 -25.75 -1.58
CA GLY A 52 -2.92 -27.17 -1.80
C GLY A 52 -3.45 -27.91 -0.57
N ALA A 53 -4.68 -28.39 -0.68
CA ALA A 53 -5.23 -29.49 0.10
C ALA A 53 -5.94 -30.43 -0.88
#